data_AF-T1GX83-F1
#
_entry.id   AF-T1GX83-F1
#
_cell.length_a   1.000
_cell.length_b   1.000
_cell.length_c   1.000
_cell.angle_alpha   90.00
_cell.angle_beta   90.00
_cell.angle_gamma   90.00
#
_symmetry.space_group_name_H-M   'P 1'
#
loop_
_entity.id
_entity.type
_entity.pdbx_description
1 polymer ?
#
loop_
_entity_poly.entity_id
_entity_poly.type
_entity_poly.pdbx_seq_one_letter_code
_entity_poly.pdbx_strand_id
1 'polypeptide(L)'
;MDISTKENFAACAKELDIQEDAYEKSPNHKCLFKCMMEKDGILKNGVFLEHEFKNVLTKDTELDENNRQKSIKALPICMDEAKYLTDLCNKAYTITVCLYKAL
;
A
#
# COMPACT_ATOMS: atom_id res chain seq x y z
N MET A 1 1.87 9.83 8.01
CA MET A 1 2.62 8.57 7.83
C MET A 1 3.37 8.33 9.11
N ASP A 2 2.98 7.30 9.86
CA ASP A 2 3.64 7.00 11.13
C ASP A 2 5.11 6.61 10.92
N ILE A 3 5.90 6.64 11.99
CA ILE A 3 7.35 6.38 11.94
C ILE A 3 7.63 4.97 11.36
N SER A 4 6.79 3.99 11.69
CA SER A 4 6.95 2.61 11.22
C SER A 4 6.69 2.47 9.73
N THR A 5 5.74 3.21 9.16
CA THR A 5 5.50 3.21 7.71
C THR A 5 6.66 3.85 6.93
N LYS A 6 7.29 4.90 7.48
CA LYS A 6 8.50 5.52 6.87
C LYS A 6 9.71 4.58 6.92
N GLU A 7 9.91 3.91 8.04
CA GLU A 7 10.97 2.90 8.20
C GLU A 7 10.75 1.70 7.26
N ASN A 8 9.50 1.24 7.13
CA ASN A 8 9.14 0.16 6.22
C ASN A 8 9.36 0.54 4.76
N PHE A 9 9.05 1.78 4.37
CA PHE A 9 9.32 2.30 3.04
C PHE A 9 10.82 2.25 2.71
N ALA A 10 11.67 2.80 3.59
CA ALA A 10 13.12 2.81 3.39
C ALA A 10 13.72 1.39 3.35
N ALA A 11 13.25 0.50 4.24
CA ALA A 11 13.67 -0.89 4.25
C ALA A 11 13.30 -1.61 2.94
N CYS A 12 12.07 -1.43 2.46
CA CYS A 12 11.63 -2.04 1.21
C CYS A 12 12.33 -1.48 -0.03
N ALA A 13 12.59 -0.17 -0.07
CA ALA A 13 13.37 0.44 -1.15
C ALA A 13 14.77 -0.19 -1.24
N LYS A 14 15.43 -0.38 -0.09
CA LYS A 14 16.72 -1.05 0.01
C LYS A 14 16.66 -2.53 -0.41
N GLU A 15 15.66 -3.28 0.04
CA GLU A 15 15.48 -4.70 -0.32
C GLU A 15 15.24 -4.90 -1.82
N LEU A 16 14.61 -3.94 -2.49
CA LEU A 16 14.27 -3.98 -3.91
C LEU A 16 15.31 -3.28 -4.82
N ASP A 17 16.43 -2.83 -4.25
CA ASP A 17 17.48 -2.06 -4.93
C ASP A 17 16.93 -0.83 -5.69
N ILE A 18 15.98 -0.13 -5.06
CA ILE A 18 15.38 1.08 -5.61
C ILE A 18 16.15 2.30 -5.07
N GLN A 19 16.78 3.03 -5.98
CA GLN A 19 17.45 4.30 -5.66
C GLN A 19 16.42 5.38 -5.29
N GLU A 20 16.74 6.19 -4.29
CA GLU A 20 15.85 7.21 -3.72
C GLU A 20 15.37 8.28 -4.73
N ASP A 21 16.14 8.52 -5.79
CA ASP A 21 15.84 9.52 -6.83
C ASP A 21 15.18 8.91 -8.08
N ALA A 22 14.93 7.60 -8.09
CA ALA A 22 14.46 6.87 -9.26
C ALA A 22 13.24 5.97 -9.00
N TYR A 23 12.49 6.22 -7.92
CA TYR A 23 11.31 5.41 -7.53
C TYR A 23 10.35 5.15 -8.70
N GLU A 24 9.87 6.19 -9.38
CA GLU A 24 8.91 6.04 -10.48
C GLU A 24 9.50 5.40 -11.74
N LYS A 25 10.82 5.46 -11.89
CA LYS A 25 11.55 4.88 -13.03
C LYS A 25 11.97 3.43 -12.77
N SER A 26 11.87 2.97 -11.53
CA SER A 26 12.24 1.61 -11.17
C SER A 26 11.22 0.61 -11.72
N PRO A 27 11.67 -0.48 -12.38
CA PRO A 27 10.78 -1.56 -12.78
C PRO A 27 10.08 -2.22 -11.57
N ASN A 28 10.65 -2.07 -10.37
CA ASN A 28 10.18 -2.70 -9.13
C ASN A 28 9.32 -1.78 -8.27
N HIS A 29 8.98 -0.56 -8.72
CA HIS A 29 8.22 0.41 -7.91
C HIS A 29 6.87 -0.15 -7.43
N LYS A 30 6.21 -1.01 -8.23
CA LYS A 30 4.96 -1.67 -7.82
C LYS A 30 5.18 -2.63 -6.66
N CYS A 31 6.31 -3.33 -6.63
CA CYS A 31 6.67 -4.26 -5.56
C CYS A 31 7.00 -3.55 -4.25
N LEU A 32 7.33 -2.25 -4.29
CA LEU A 32 7.54 -1.44 -3.08
C LEU A 32 6.27 -1.44 -2.21
N PHE A 33 5.10 -1.23 -2.82
CA PHE A 33 3.82 -1.28 -2.12
C PHE A 33 3.51 -2.67 -1.56
N LYS A 34 3.82 -3.72 -2.33
CA LYS A 34 3.70 -5.11 -1.86
C LYS A 34 4.55 -5.35 -0.61
N CYS A 35 5.81 -4.92 -0.63
CA CYS A 35 6.73 -5.08 0.50
C CYS A 35 6.26 -4.30 1.73
N MET A 36 5.82 -3.05 1.56
CA MET A 36 5.27 -2.26 2.65
C MET A 36 4.06 -2.94 3.28
N MET A 37 3.12 -3.41 2.45
CA MET A 37 1.93 -4.11 2.95
C MET A 37 2.27 -5.42 3.69
N GLU A 38 3.35 -6.12 3.33
CA GLU A 38 3.82 -7.27 4.10
C GLU A 38 4.37 -6.87 5.47
N LYS A 39 5.19 -5.81 5.52
CA LYS A 39 5.77 -5.32 6.79
C LYS A 39 4.73 -4.70 7.71
N ASP A 40 3.73 -4.03 7.16
CA ASP A 40 2.58 -3.49 7.90
C ASP A 40 1.56 -4.58 8.29
N GLY A 41 1.79 -5.84 7.87
CA GLY A 41 0.93 -6.97 8.18
C GLY A 41 -0.40 -6.99 7.41
N ILE A 42 -0.58 -6.08 6.45
CA ILE A 42 -1.71 -6.01 5.52
C ILE A 42 -1.71 -7.20 4.57
N LEU A 43 -0.54 -7.64 4.10
CA LEU A 43 -0.38 -8.77 3.21
C LEU A 43 0.34 -9.91 3.96
N LYS A 44 -0.33 -11.06 4.12
CA LYS A 44 0.26 -12.25 4.76
C LYS A 44 -0.02 -13.48 3.91
N ASN A 45 1.03 -14.24 3.61
CA ASN A 45 0.95 -15.47 2.81
C ASN A 45 0.16 -15.28 1.49
N GLY A 46 0.35 -14.14 0.81
CA GLY A 46 -0.34 -13.81 -0.44
C GLY A 46 -1.79 -13.33 -0.28
N VAL A 47 -2.29 -13.20 0.94
CA VAL A 47 -3.66 -12.75 1.24
C VAL A 47 -3.64 -11.33 1.82
N PHE A 48 -4.41 -10.43 1.20
CA PHE A 48 -4.62 -9.07 1.69
C PHE A 48 -5.71 -9.08 2.78
N LEU A 49 -5.38 -8.53 3.94
CA LEU A 49 -6.22 -8.48 5.13
C LEU A 49 -6.87 -7.10 5.23
N GLU A 50 -8.13 -7.00 4.80
CA GLU A 50 -8.88 -5.74 4.77
C GLU A 50 -8.91 -5.03 6.14
N HIS A 51 -9.10 -5.80 7.22
CA HIS A 51 -9.11 -5.26 8.60
C HIS A 51 -7.79 -4.57 8.96
N GLU A 52 -6.65 -5.20 8.66
CA GLU A 52 -5.34 -4.62 8.94
C GLU A 52 -5.08 -3.38 8.09
N PHE A 53 -5.54 -3.39 6.84
CA PHE A 53 -5.44 -2.21 5.98
C PHE A 53 -6.26 -1.04 6.53
N LYS A 54 -7.50 -1.28 6.98
CA LYS A 54 -8.31 -0.24 7.65
C LYS A 54 -7.64 0.30 8.91
N ASN A 55 -6.98 -0.56 9.67
CA ASN A 55 -6.24 -0.14 10.88
C ASN A 55 -5.07 0.77 10.53
N VAL A 56 -4.30 0.45 9.48
CA VAL A 56 -3.21 1.31 9.00
C VAL A 56 -3.76 2.65 8.50
N LEU A 57 -4.83 2.66 7.70
CA LEU A 57 -5.48 3.90 7.25
C LEU A 57 -5.99 4.74 8.42
N THR A 58 -6.49 4.12 9.49
CA THR A 58 -6.97 4.83 10.68
C THR A 58 -5.83 5.49 11.47
N LYS A 59 -4.63 4.93 11.41
CA LYS A 59 -3.44 5.43 12.10
C LYS A 59 -2.61 6.41 11.26
N ASP A 60 -2.88 6.53 9.96
CA ASP A 60 -2.08 7.40 9.09
C ASP A 60 -2.30 8.88 9.41
N THR A 61 -1.28 9.51 9.97
CA THR A 61 -1.29 10.93 10.34
C THR A 61 -1.19 11.91 9.17
N GLU A 62 -0.85 11.46 7.95
CA GLU A 62 -0.84 12.36 6.78
C GLU A 62 -2.25 12.58 6.20
N LEU A 63 -3.18 11.64 6.43
CA LEU A 63 -4.55 11.76 5.95
C LEU A 63 -5.36 12.63 6.91
N ASP A 64 -5.96 13.71 6.39
CA ASP A 64 -7.02 14.39 7.14
C ASP A 64 -8.24 13.47 7.32
N GLU A 65 -9.13 13.83 8.24
CA GLU A 65 -10.28 12.98 8.60
C GLU A 65 -11.20 12.66 7.41
N ASN A 66 -11.42 13.61 6.50
CA ASN A 66 -12.27 13.40 5.33
C ASN A 66 -11.62 12.41 4.36
N ASN A 67 -10.33 12.59 4.07
CA ASN A 67 -9.56 11.71 3.21
C ASN A 67 -9.40 10.31 3.81
N ARG A 68 -9.19 10.20 5.12
CA ARG A 68 -9.20 8.93 5.86
C ARG A 68 -10.52 8.18 5.68
N GLN A 69 -11.65 8.86 5.88
CA GLN A 69 -12.97 8.24 5.71
C GLN A 69 -13.23 7.81 4.27
N LYS A 70 -12.80 8.60 3.28
CA LYS A 70 -12.87 8.23 1.85
C LYS A 70 -12.06 6.96 1.57
N SER A 71 -10.81 6.89 2.02
CA SER A 71 -9.97 5.70 1.81
C SER A 71 -10.56 4.45 2.48
N ILE A 72 -11.06 4.56 3.71
CA ILE A 72 -11.69 3.43 4.42
C ILE A 72 -12.93 2.91 3.67
N LYS A 73 -13.75 3.81 3.13
CA LYS A 73 -14.94 3.46 2.34
C LYS A 73 -14.59 2.87 0.97
N ALA A 74 -13.53 3.37 0.33
CA ALA A 74 -13.09 2.93 -0.99
C ALA A 74 -12.33 1.59 -0.96
N LEU A 75 -11.67 1.27 0.16
CA LEU A 75 -10.84 0.06 0.30
C LEU A 75 -11.49 -1.24 -0.21
N PRO A 76 -12.72 -1.64 0.22
CA PRO A 76 -13.32 -2.88 -0.28
C PRO A 76 -13.55 -2.87 -1.80
N ILE A 77 -13.86 -1.71 -2.37
CA ILE A 77 -14.02 -1.54 -3.83
C ILE A 77 -12.67 -1.74 -4.52
N CYS A 78 -11.63 -1.08 -4.01
CA CYS A 78 -10.26 -1.20 -4.54
C CYS A 78 -9.69 -2.63 -4.44
N MET A 79 -10.01 -3.35 -3.36
CA MET A 79 -9.63 -4.75 -3.22
C MET A 79 -10.39 -5.65 -4.20
N ASP A 80 -11.66 -5.36 -4.48
CA ASP A 80 -12.47 -6.09 -5.47
C ASP A 80 -11.96 -5.86 -6.90
N GLU A 81 -11.60 -4.62 -7.27
CA GLU A 81 -11.01 -4.29 -8.57
C GLU A 81 -9.73 -5.10 -8.86
N ALA A 82 -8.94 -5.37 -7.82
CA ALA A 82 -7.68 -6.08 -7.92
C ALA A 82 -7.81 -7.59 -7.64
N LYS A 83 -9.03 -8.13 -7.43
CA LYS A 83 -9.20 -9.49 -6.88
C LYS A 83 -8.64 -10.60 -7.77
N TYR A 84 -8.72 -10.43 -9.09
CA TYR A 84 -8.25 -11.39 -10.09
C TYR A 84 -6.78 -11.25 -10.46
N LEU A 85 -6.08 -10.24 -9.92
CA LEU A 85 -4.64 -10.09 -10.14
C LEU A 85 -3.89 -11.15 -9.33
N THR A 86 -3.14 -12.01 -10.02
CA THR A 86 -2.30 -13.05 -9.41
C THR A 86 -0.92 -12.52 -9.02
N ASP A 87 -0.41 -11.53 -9.75
CA ASP A 87 0.83 -10.85 -9.42
C ASP A 87 0.62 -9.88 -8.24
N LEU A 88 1.25 -10.18 -7.11
CA LEU A 88 1.04 -9.44 -5.86
C LEU A 88 1.57 -8.00 -5.91
N CYS A 89 2.60 -7.72 -6.71
CA CYS A 89 3.11 -6.37 -6.90
C CYS A 89 2.09 -5.50 -7.64
N ASN A 90 1.54 -5.99 -8.75
CA ASN A 90 0.47 -5.32 -9.50
C ASN A 90 -0.80 -5.21 -8.66
N LYS A 91 -1.14 -6.22 -7.86
CA LYS A 91 -2.30 -6.19 -6.96
C LYS A 91 -2.16 -5.09 -5.91
N ALA A 92 -1.04 -5.06 -5.19
CA ALA A 92 -0.76 -4.03 -4.18
C ALA A 92 -0.76 -2.63 -4.80
N TYR A 93 -0.08 -2.44 -5.93
CA TYR A 93 -0.06 -1.17 -6.65
C TYR A 93 -1.45 -0.72 -7.10
N THR A 94 -2.25 -1.63 -7.67
CA THR A 94 -3.62 -1.34 -8.13
C THR A 94 -4.51 -0.88 -6.98
N ILE A 95 -4.44 -1.56 -5.83
CA ILE A 95 -5.19 -1.16 -4.64
C ILE A 95 -4.78 0.24 -4.19
N THR A 96 -3.47 0.52 -4.10
CA THR A 96 -2.97 1.85 -3.69
C THR A 96 -3.40 2.96 -4.65
N VAL A 97 -3.29 2.74 -5.96
CA VAL A 97 -3.72 3.73 -6.98
C VAL A 97 -5.23 3.97 -6.90
N CYS A 98 -6.03 2.92 -6.70
CA CYS A 98 -7.47 3.07 -6.53
C CYS A 98 -7.80 3.92 -5.28
N LEU A 99 -7.13 3.66 -4.14
CA LEU A 99 -7.30 4.45 -2.93
C LEU A 99 -6.92 5.92 -3.12
N TYR A 100 -5.81 6.18 -3.82
CA TYR A 100 -5.37 7.55 -4.12
C TYR A 100 -6.38 8.31 -4.98
N LYS A 101 -7.04 7.64 -5.94
CA LYS A 101 -8.10 8.23 -6.77
C LYS A 101 -9.38 8.55 -5.99
N ALA A 102 -9.56 7.95 -4.81
CA ALA A 102 -10.72 8.17 -3.97
C ALA A 102 -10.57 9.38 -3.02
N LEU A 103 -9.36 9.93 -2.90
CA LEU A 103 -9.04 11.15 -2.14
C LEU A 103 -9.58 12.38 -2.87
#